data_AF-A0A7I8BP15-F1
#
_entry.id   AF-A0A7I8BP15-F1
#
_cell.length_a   1.000
_cell.length_b   1.000
_cell.length_c   1.000
_cell.angle_alpha   90.00
_cell.angle_beta   90.00
_cell.angle_gamma   90.00
#
_symmetry.space_group_name_H-M   'P 1'
#
loop_
_entity.id
_entity.type
_entity.pdbx_description
1 polymer ?
#
loop_
_entity_poly.entity_id
_entity_poly.type
_entity_poly.pdbx_seq_one_letter_code
_entity_poly.pdbx_strand_id
1 'polypeptide(L)'
;MSFDRRLLSLSRLSRLSAGIAQSGRDAALTATAVLLFATAANAAQTTPVKQAEPADVCPALSHIVSSADFKKLRDEPAATLPGVDPIEDCRANSHAYDCRWRAHWEADGFVNDPLEEIGADIAACFPNVVHDINTPTRQHFIVKTADRRVSVTASVQGQNELRLRIAR
;
A
#
# COMPACT_ATOMS: atom_id res chain seq x y z
N MET A 1 0.97 -5.59 54.64
CA MET A 1 0.89 -6.95 55.23
C MET A 1 0.92 -7.94 54.07
N SER A 2 2.10 -8.30 53.56
CA SER A 2 2.86 -9.53 53.84
C SER A 2 2.03 -10.80 53.91
N PHE A 3 2.17 -11.64 52.87
CA PHE A 3 2.02 -13.09 52.97
C PHE A 3 3.15 -13.77 52.19
N ASP A 4 4.22 -14.06 52.93
CA ASP A 4 5.22 -15.08 52.63
C ASP A 4 4.61 -16.48 52.79
N ARG A 5 4.96 -17.44 51.92
CA ARG A 5 5.52 -18.75 52.32
C ARG A 5 5.86 -19.69 51.14
N ARG A 6 7.18 -19.94 51.04
CA ARG A 6 7.86 -21.26 51.01
C ARG A 6 7.91 -22.10 49.72
N LEU A 7 9.03 -21.90 49.03
CA LEU A 7 10.04 -22.87 48.57
C LEU A 7 9.93 -24.35 49.05
N LEU A 8 10.08 -25.24 48.06
CA LEU A 8 10.77 -26.55 48.09
C LEU A 8 11.53 -26.63 46.74
N SER A 9 12.88 -26.54 46.63
CA SER A 9 13.91 -27.57 46.89
C SER A 9 13.53 -28.93 46.28
N LEU A 10 14.30 -29.62 45.42
CA LEU A 10 15.75 -29.84 45.43
C LEU A 10 16.15 -30.75 44.22
N SER A 11 17.33 -30.52 43.62
CA SER A 11 18.31 -31.54 43.07
C SER A 11 17.90 -32.50 41.91
N ARG A 12 18.76 -33.09 41.05
CA ARG A 12 20.22 -33.11 40.78
C ARG A 12 20.42 -33.95 39.49
N LEU A 13 21.43 -33.56 38.69
CA LEU A 13 22.46 -34.35 37.95
C LEU A 13 22.09 -35.64 37.19
N SER A 14 22.53 -35.75 35.93
CA SER A 14 23.56 -36.72 35.40
C SER A 14 23.60 -36.64 33.86
N ARG A 15 24.63 -36.06 33.22
CA ARG A 15 25.82 -36.70 32.61
C ARG A 15 25.57 -38.02 31.86
N LEU A 16 25.91 -38.06 30.58
CA LEU A 16 26.80 -39.08 30.00
C LEU A 16 27.38 -38.63 28.64
N SER A 17 28.67 -38.90 28.50
CA SER A 17 29.57 -38.54 27.39
C SER A 17 29.98 -39.80 26.61
N ALA A 18 30.49 -39.58 25.39
CA ALA A 18 31.35 -40.48 24.58
C ALA A 18 30.73 -41.80 24.09
N GLY A 19 31.09 -42.41 22.96
CA GLY A 19 32.10 -42.23 21.91
C GLY A 19 31.87 -43.36 20.90
N ILE A 20 32.55 -43.38 19.74
CA ILE A 20 33.46 -44.45 19.22
C ILE A 20 33.64 -44.07 17.73
N ALA A 21 34.78 -43.56 17.28
CA ALA A 21 36.06 -44.21 16.96
C ALA A 21 36.05 -45.07 15.68
N GLN A 22 37.13 -44.86 14.91
CA GLN A 22 37.43 -45.24 13.52
C GLN A 22 37.75 -46.73 13.34
N SER A 23 37.65 -47.23 12.10
CA SER A 23 38.50 -48.28 11.47
C SER A 23 37.93 -48.56 10.06
N GLY A 24 38.67 -48.75 8.97
CA GLY A 24 40.08 -48.87 8.69
C GLY A 24 40.25 -49.33 7.22
N ARG A 25 41.26 -48.75 6.54
CA ARG A 25 42.20 -49.36 5.59
C ARG A 25 41.75 -50.19 4.36
N ASP A 26 42.15 -49.64 3.21
CA ASP A 26 42.96 -50.24 2.15
C ASP A 26 42.32 -50.79 0.85
N ALA A 27 43.07 -50.49 -0.22
CA ALA A 27 43.13 -51.08 -1.56
C ALA A 27 42.25 -50.50 -2.68
N ALA A 28 42.92 -49.71 -3.52
CA ALA A 28 42.52 -49.28 -4.84
C ALA A 28 42.52 -50.44 -5.86
N LEU A 29 41.62 -50.38 -6.85
CA LEU A 29 41.93 -50.58 -8.29
C LEU A 29 40.67 -50.35 -9.17
N THR A 30 40.69 -49.19 -9.83
CA THR A 30 40.24 -48.91 -11.21
C THR A 30 39.00 -49.62 -11.78
N ALA A 31 37.95 -48.84 -12.01
CA ALA A 31 37.14 -48.94 -13.22
C ALA A 31 36.58 -47.56 -13.58
N THR A 32 37.04 -47.04 -14.72
CA THR A 32 36.62 -45.80 -15.36
C THR A 32 35.19 -45.93 -15.86
N ALA A 33 34.29 -45.05 -15.41
CA ALA A 33 33.05 -44.74 -16.12
C ALA A 33 32.77 -43.25 -15.97
N VAL A 34 33.09 -42.51 -17.03
CA VAL A 34 32.76 -41.10 -17.23
C VAL A 34 31.25 -40.98 -17.40
N LEU A 35 30.57 -40.36 -16.44
CA LEU A 35 29.26 -39.74 -16.65
C LEU A 35 29.28 -38.37 -15.99
N LEU A 36 29.78 -37.39 -16.76
CA LEU A 36 29.56 -35.96 -16.52
C LEU A 36 28.06 -35.69 -16.69
N PHE A 37 27.30 -35.77 -15.60
CA PHE A 37 26.01 -35.09 -15.55
C PHE A 37 26.28 -33.62 -15.29
N ALA A 38 26.48 -32.87 -16.37
CA ALA A 38 26.37 -31.43 -16.35
C ALA A 38 24.91 -31.09 -15.99
N THR A 39 24.64 -30.90 -14.70
CA THR A 39 23.42 -30.22 -14.28
C THR A 39 23.55 -28.78 -14.73
N ALA A 40 22.97 -28.46 -15.89
CA ALA A 40 22.74 -27.09 -16.30
C ALA A 40 21.85 -26.47 -15.22
N ALA A 41 22.47 -25.74 -14.29
CA ALA A 41 21.76 -24.81 -13.43
C ALA A 41 21.20 -23.73 -14.36
N ASN A 42 19.97 -23.93 -14.81
CA ASN A 42 19.15 -22.84 -15.33
C ASN A 42 18.96 -21.88 -14.15
N ALA A 43 19.90 -20.94 -14.00
CA ALA A 43 19.64 -19.71 -13.28
C ALA A 43 18.50 -19.04 -14.04
N ALA A 44 17.27 -19.36 -13.63
CA ALA A 44 16.10 -18.59 -14.00
C ALA A 44 16.44 -17.15 -13.63
N GLN A 45 16.75 -16.35 -14.64
CA GLN A 45 16.89 -14.92 -14.51
C GLN A 45 15.49 -14.44 -14.12
N THR A 46 15.21 -14.42 -12.82
CA THR A 46 14.12 -13.63 -12.29
C THR A 46 14.47 -12.20 -12.65
N THR A 47 13.95 -11.75 -13.78
CA THR A 47 13.86 -10.32 -14.07
C THR A 47 13.23 -9.70 -12.82
N PRO A 48 13.85 -8.67 -12.23
CA PRO A 48 13.19 -7.93 -11.16
C PRO A 48 11.85 -7.50 -11.73
N VAL A 49 10.75 -8.02 -11.17
CA VAL A 49 9.44 -7.43 -11.41
C VAL A 49 9.61 -6.02 -10.90
N LYS A 50 9.67 -5.06 -11.82
CA LYS A 50 9.71 -3.65 -11.47
C LYS A 50 8.41 -3.41 -10.72
N GLN A 51 8.50 -3.35 -9.38
CA GLN A 51 7.38 -2.96 -8.55
C GLN A 51 6.92 -1.62 -9.10
N ALA A 52 5.68 -1.55 -9.59
CA ALA A 52 5.14 -0.31 -10.11
C ALA A 52 5.20 0.71 -8.98
N GLU A 53 5.79 1.89 -9.23
CA GLU A 53 5.71 2.96 -8.25
C GLU A 53 4.23 3.30 -8.02
N PRO A 54 3.84 3.59 -6.76
CA PRO A 54 2.52 4.10 -6.47
C PRO A 54 2.21 5.30 -7.35
N ALA A 55 0.97 5.37 -7.82
CA ALA A 55 0.60 6.41 -8.76
C ALA A 55 0.52 7.77 -8.05
N ASP A 56 1.25 8.77 -8.55
CA ASP A 56 1.25 10.11 -7.93
C ASP A 56 -0.03 10.89 -8.26
N VAL A 57 -0.90 11.05 -7.26
CA VAL A 57 -2.18 11.76 -7.38
C VAL A 57 -2.06 13.29 -7.23
N CYS A 58 -0.95 13.79 -6.68
CA CYS A 58 -0.82 15.20 -6.32
C CYS A 58 -0.89 16.18 -7.50
N PRO A 59 -0.31 15.88 -8.68
CA PRO A 59 -0.46 16.73 -9.87
C PRO A 59 -1.91 16.93 -10.27
N ALA A 60 -2.70 15.84 -10.31
CA ALA A 60 -4.11 15.91 -10.69
C ALA A 60 -4.94 16.66 -9.65
N LEU A 61 -4.77 16.37 -8.37
CA LEU A 61 -5.46 17.08 -7.28
C LEU A 61 -5.14 18.58 -7.28
N SER A 62 -3.87 18.94 -7.46
CA SER A 62 -3.43 20.34 -7.51
C SER A 62 -4.02 21.07 -8.72
N HIS A 63 -4.05 20.42 -9.88
CA HIS A 63 -4.68 20.96 -11.09
C HIS A 63 -6.17 21.25 -10.87
N ILE A 64 -6.91 20.28 -10.31
CA ILE A 64 -8.34 20.45 -10.02
C ILE A 64 -8.56 21.59 -9.01
N VAL A 65 -7.87 21.58 -7.86
CA VAL A 65 -8.08 22.59 -6.79
C VAL A 65 -7.70 24.01 -7.24
N SER A 66 -6.67 24.15 -8.07
CA SER A 66 -6.21 25.45 -8.59
C SER A 66 -7.03 25.96 -9.79
N SER A 67 -7.80 25.11 -10.47
CA SER A 67 -8.57 25.52 -11.65
C SER A 67 -9.58 26.63 -11.37
N ALA A 68 -9.52 27.70 -12.16
CA ALA A 68 -10.42 28.85 -12.06
C ALA A 68 -11.84 28.56 -12.57
N ASP A 69 -12.02 27.57 -13.45
CA ASP A 69 -13.32 27.17 -14.00
C ASP A 69 -13.42 25.65 -14.03
N PHE A 70 -14.13 25.10 -13.04
CA PHE A 70 -14.26 23.64 -12.91
C PHE A 70 -15.00 23.02 -14.07
N LYS A 71 -15.80 23.77 -14.84
CA LYS A 71 -16.51 23.23 -16.02
C LYS A 71 -15.55 22.65 -17.05
N LYS A 72 -14.35 23.23 -17.19
CA LYS A 72 -13.34 22.79 -18.17
C LYS A 72 -12.69 21.46 -17.80
N LEU A 73 -12.61 21.17 -16.49
CA LEU A 73 -11.94 19.98 -15.96
C LEU A 73 -12.54 18.66 -16.46
N ARG A 74 -13.82 18.65 -16.85
CA ARG A 74 -14.47 17.43 -17.36
C ARG A 74 -13.71 16.84 -18.56
N ASP A 75 -13.19 17.70 -19.41
CA ASP A 75 -12.62 17.30 -20.70
C ASP A 75 -11.07 17.35 -20.67
N GLU A 76 -10.46 17.59 -19.49
CA GLU A 76 -9.02 17.76 -19.31
C GLU A 76 -8.36 16.50 -18.71
N PRO A 77 -7.44 15.82 -19.41
CA PRO A 77 -6.78 14.62 -18.89
C PRO A 77 -5.99 14.85 -17.60
N ALA A 78 -5.52 16.07 -17.37
CA ALA A 78 -4.81 16.46 -16.13
C ALA A 78 -5.74 16.47 -14.90
N ALA A 79 -7.06 16.41 -15.07
CA ALA A 79 -8.03 16.30 -13.99
C ALA A 79 -8.37 14.83 -13.63
N THR A 80 -7.78 13.85 -14.32
CA THR A 80 -7.99 12.44 -14.03
C THR A 80 -7.01 11.95 -12.97
N LEU A 81 -7.51 11.38 -11.88
CA LEU A 81 -6.65 10.70 -10.91
C LEU A 81 -6.05 9.45 -11.53
N PRO A 82 -4.77 9.13 -11.26
CA PRO A 82 -4.18 7.89 -11.75
C PRO A 82 -4.63 6.69 -10.90
N GLY A 83 -4.56 5.47 -11.47
CA GLY A 83 -4.86 4.22 -10.75
C GLY A 83 -6.33 4.02 -10.40
N VAL A 84 -7.25 4.69 -11.11
CA VAL A 84 -8.70 4.56 -10.91
C VAL A 84 -9.42 4.39 -12.25
N ASP A 85 -10.51 3.62 -12.26
CA ASP A 85 -11.43 3.57 -13.39
C ASP A 85 -12.63 4.50 -13.16
N PRO A 86 -12.96 5.41 -14.09
CA PRO A 86 -14.18 6.19 -13.98
C PRO A 86 -15.41 5.27 -14.08
N ILE A 87 -16.41 5.52 -13.23
CA ILE A 87 -17.71 4.82 -13.29
C ILE A 87 -18.68 5.55 -14.21
N GLU A 88 -18.65 6.87 -14.16
CA GLU A 88 -19.43 7.78 -14.98
C GLU A 88 -18.59 9.01 -15.33
N ASP A 89 -19.03 9.78 -16.33
CA ASP A 89 -18.42 11.07 -16.62
C ASP A 89 -18.50 11.98 -15.39
N CYS A 90 -17.39 12.66 -15.10
CA CYS A 90 -17.35 13.66 -14.04
C CYS A 90 -18.35 14.78 -14.30
N ARG A 91 -19.16 15.09 -13.28
CA ARG A 91 -20.07 16.22 -13.32
C ARG A 91 -19.30 17.47 -12.94
N ALA A 92 -19.22 18.40 -13.89
CA ALA A 92 -18.49 19.65 -13.72
C ALA A 92 -19.36 20.87 -14.04
N ASN A 93 -19.28 21.88 -13.20
CA ASN A 93 -19.84 23.21 -13.46
C ASN A 93 -18.85 24.28 -12.99
N SER A 94 -19.21 25.56 -13.04
CA SER A 94 -18.30 26.65 -12.69
C SER A 94 -17.84 26.66 -11.22
N HIS A 95 -18.40 25.84 -10.32
CA HIS A 95 -18.10 25.84 -8.88
C HIS A 95 -17.81 24.45 -8.31
N ALA A 96 -18.15 23.37 -9.00
CA ALA A 96 -17.97 22.02 -8.51
C ALA A 96 -17.45 21.06 -9.59
N TYR A 97 -16.56 20.17 -9.17
CA TYR A 97 -16.08 19.00 -9.90
C TYR A 97 -16.39 17.77 -9.05
N ASP A 98 -17.13 16.82 -9.62
CA ASP A 98 -17.75 15.72 -8.89
C ASP A 98 -17.63 14.43 -9.70
N CYS A 99 -16.78 13.53 -9.23
CA CYS A 99 -16.42 12.30 -9.94
C CYS A 99 -16.66 11.08 -9.09
N ARG A 100 -16.99 9.98 -9.76
CA ARG A 100 -17.09 8.65 -9.18
C ARG A 100 -16.16 7.70 -9.91
N TRP A 101 -15.41 6.92 -9.16
CA TRP A 101 -14.46 5.96 -9.70
C TRP A 101 -14.38 4.70 -8.85
N ARG A 102 -13.82 3.66 -9.46
CA ARG A 102 -13.37 2.45 -8.78
C ARG A 102 -11.88 2.56 -8.51
N ALA A 103 -11.47 2.37 -7.26
CA ALA A 103 -10.06 2.25 -6.92
C ALA A 103 -9.53 0.89 -7.42
N HIS A 104 -8.33 0.89 -8.01
CA HIS A 104 -7.68 -0.35 -8.48
C HIS A 104 -6.93 -1.09 -7.39
N TRP A 105 -6.63 -0.43 -6.28
CA TRP A 105 -6.00 -1.08 -5.15
C TRP A 105 -7.07 -1.82 -4.33
N GLU A 106 -6.79 -3.09 -4.06
CA GLU A 106 -7.67 -3.94 -3.26
C GLU A 106 -7.62 -3.48 -1.80
N ALA A 107 -8.78 -3.47 -1.13
CA ALA A 107 -8.84 -3.43 0.32
C ALA A 107 -7.97 -4.58 0.87
N ASP A 108 -7.01 -4.26 1.73
CA ASP A 108 -6.19 -5.29 2.40
C ASP A 108 -6.99 -6.10 3.44
N GLY A 109 -8.26 -5.72 3.61
CA GLY A 109 -9.27 -6.39 4.40
C GLY A 109 -10.37 -5.45 4.87
N PHE A 110 -10.24 -4.13 4.66
CA PHE A 110 -11.21 -3.14 5.13
C PHE A 110 -11.85 -2.33 4.00
N VAL A 111 -13.17 -2.14 4.07
CA VAL A 111 -13.97 -1.41 3.06
C VAL A 111 -13.50 0.03 2.83
N ASN A 112 -12.69 0.59 3.72
CA ASN A 112 -12.28 2.00 3.70
C ASN A 112 -10.80 2.21 3.36
N ASP A 113 -10.00 1.17 3.09
CA ASP A 113 -8.58 1.34 2.76
C ASP A 113 -8.38 2.35 1.61
N PRO A 114 -9.21 2.33 0.54
CA PRO A 114 -9.11 3.34 -0.50
C PRO A 114 -9.48 4.76 -0.08
N LEU A 115 -10.39 4.91 0.88
CA LEU A 115 -10.76 6.22 1.40
C LEU A 115 -9.66 6.77 2.33
N GLU A 116 -9.02 5.91 3.13
CA GLU A 116 -7.94 6.29 4.03
C GLU A 116 -6.70 6.71 3.23
N GLU A 117 -6.35 5.95 2.20
CA GLU A 117 -5.23 6.26 1.30
C GLU A 117 -5.42 7.59 0.57
N ILE A 118 -6.55 7.79 -0.12
CA ILE A 118 -6.81 9.07 -0.80
C ILE A 118 -6.88 10.25 0.20
N GLY A 119 -7.32 9.99 1.43
CA GLY A 119 -7.31 10.97 2.50
C GLY A 119 -5.89 11.38 2.90
N ALA A 120 -4.99 10.41 3.04
CA ALA A 120 -3.58 10.65 3.31
C ALA A 120 -2.90 11.41 2.16
N ASP A 121 -3.19 11.05 0.91
CA ASP A 121 -2.68 11.75 -0.26
C ASP A 121 -3.16 13.20 -0.31
N ILE A 122 -4.46 13.47 -0.10
CA ILE A 122 -4.98 14.85 -0.05
C ILE A 122 -4.25 15.65 1.04
N ALA A 123 -4.03 15.07 2.22
CA ALA A 123 -3.30 15.72 3.30
C ALA A 123 -1.83 16.01 2.92
N ALA A 124 -1.19 15.09 2.18
CA ALA A 124 0.19 15.23 1.73
C ALA A 124 0.35 16.23 0.58
N CYS A 125 -0.60 16.29 -0.36
CA CYS A 125 -0.52 17.15 -1.54
C CYS A 125 -0.68 18.64 -1.22
N PHE A 126 -1.33 18.98 -0.10
CA PHE A 126 -1.73 20.36 0.21
C PHE A 126 -1.17 20.83 1.56
N PRO A 127 -0.11 21.67 1.59
CA PRO A 127 0.48 22.13 2.85
C PRO A 127 -0.44 23.02 3.69
N ASN A 128 -1.47 23.62 3.08
CA ASN A 128 -2.44 24.52 3.74
C ASN A 128 -3.83 23.89 3.90
N VAL A 129 -3.88 22.56 4.06
CA VAL A 129 -5.11 21.80 4.25
C VAL A 129 -5.51 21.72 5.72
N VAL A 130 -6.81 21.80 5.97
CA VAL A 130 -7.40 21.49 7.26
C VAL A 130 -8.29 20.28 7.07
N HIS A 131 -8.07 19.23 7.86
CA HIS A 131 -8.91 18.05 7.91
C HIS A 131 -10.05 18.29 8.92
N ASP A 132 -11.29 18.32 8.45
CA ASP A 132 -12.48 18.68 9.25
C ASP A 132 -13.30 17.43 9.63
N ILE A 133 -13.50 16.52 8.69
CA ILE A 133 -14.24 15.27 8.94
C ILE A 133 -13.34 14.07 8.61
N ASN A 134 -13.24 13.16 9.58
CA ASN A 134 -12.60 11.85 9.44
C ASN A 134 -13.55 10.77 9.94
N THR A 135 -14.32 10.19 9.04
CA THR A 135 -15.24 9.09 9.35
C THR A 135 -14.95 7.91 8.42
N PRO A 136 -15.32 6.68 8.82
CA PRO A 136 -15.06 5.49 8.01
C PRO A 136 -15.57 5.61 6.57
N THR A 137 -16.63 6.36 6.30
CA THR A 137 -17.22 6.48 4.95
C THR A 137 -17.05 7.85 4.31
N ARG A 138 -16.42 8.81 4.99
CA ARG A 138 -16.23 10.17 4.47
C ARG A 138 -15.02 10.87 5.10
N GLN A 139 -14.17 11.40 4.24
CA GLN A 139 -13.09 12.34 4.55
C GLN A 139 -13.46 13.72 3.99
N HIS A 140 -13.25 14.78 4.77
CA HIS A 140 -13.51 16.14 4.32
C HIS A 140 -12.38 17.08 4.73
N PHE A 141 -11.92 17.84 3.74
CA PHE A 141 -10.81 18.75 3.87
C PHE A 141 -11.21 20.14 3.35
N ILE A 142 -10.62 21.16 3.95
CA ILE A 142 -10.62 22.51 3.40
C ILE A 142 -9.20 22.88 3.00
N VAL A 143 -8.98 23.07 1.70
CA VAL A 143 -7.71 23.55 1.16
C VAL A 143 -7.78 25.06 1.00
N LYS A 144 -6.82 25.78 1.61
CA LYS A 144 -6.66 27.22 1.39
C LYS A 144 -5.69 27.44 0.23
N THR A 145 -6.16 28.09 -0.83
CA THR A 145 -5.29 28.62 -1.89
C THR A 145 -5.00 30.10 -1.63
N ALA A 146 -4.22 30.74 -2.49
CA ALA A 146 -3.93 32.17 -2.38
C ALA A 146 -5.22 33.03 -2.35
N ASP A 147 -6.21 32.66 -3.17
CA ASP A 147 -7.37 33.52 -3.43
C ASP A 147 -8.69 32.97 -2.88
N ARG A 148 -8.73 31.70 -2.42
CA ARG A 148 -10.00 31.04 -2.05
C ARG A 148 -9.82 29.86 -1.08
N ARG A 149 -10.96 29.40 -0.56
CA ARG A 149 -11.09 28.14 0.17
C ARG A 149 -11.79 27.13 -0.74
N VAL A 150 -11.26 25.91 -0.81
CA VAL A 150 -11.82 24.83 -1.61
C VAL A 150 -12.17 23.68 -0.67
N SER A 151 -13.42 23.24 -0.73
CA SER A 151 -13.92 22.06 -0.05
C SER A 151 -13.59 20.82 -0.87
N VAL A 152 -12.92 19.84 -0.26
CA VAL A 152 -12.54 18.57 -0.87
C VAL A 152 -13.16 17.45 -0.04
N THR A 153 -14.12 16.73 -0.62
CA THR A 153 -14.82 15.63 0.06
C THR A 153 -14.55 14.33 -0.68
N ALA A 154 -13.95 13.35 -0.01
CA ALA A 154 -13.87 11.97 -0.48
C ALA A 154 -14.86 11.10 0.31
N SER A 155 -15.55 10.17 -0.33
CA SER A 155 -16.54 9.31 0.33
C SER A 155 -16.69 7.97 -0.36
N VAL A 156 -16.99 6.93 0.42
CA VAL A 156 -17.33 5.60 -0.09
C VAL A 156 -18.78 5.61 -0.59
N GLN A 157 -19.02 5.13 -1.81
CA GLN A 157 -20.36 4.95 -2.39
C GLN A 157 -20.76 3.47 -2.52
N GLY A 158 -19.78 2.57 -2.48
CA GLY A 158 -19.96 1.13 -2.62
C GLY A 158 -18.64 0.40 -2.43
N GLN A 159 -18.63 -0.91 -2.69
CA GLN A 159 -17.39 -1.69 -2.61
C GLN A 159 -16.36 -1.17 -3.62
N ASN A 160 -15.21 -0.71 -3.11
CA ASN A 160 -14.11 -0.08 -3.87
C ASN A 160 -14.54 1.09 -4.74
N GLU A 161 -15.70 1.68 -4.47
CA GLU A 161 -16.25 2.81 -5.20
C GLU A 161 -16.15 4.06 -4.34
N LEU A 162 -15.43 5.05 -4.85
CA LEU A 162 -15.25 6.33 -4.21
C LEU A 162 -15.91 7.43 -5.04
N ARG A 163 -16.31 8.48 -4.32
CA ARG A 163 -16.70 9.76 -4.88
C ARG A 163 -15.79 10.84 -4.32
N LEU A 164 -15.24 11.65 -5.22
CA LEU A 164 -14.57 12.90 -4.87
C LEU A 164 -15.39 14.08 -5.38
N ARG A 165 -15.71 14.98 -4.46
CA ARG A 165 -16.33 16.25 -4.76
C ARG A 165 -15.40 17.37 -4.33
N ILE A 166 -15.04 18.22 -5.27
CA ILE A 166 -14.28 19.45 -5.05
C ILE A 166 -15.18 20.62 -5.37
N ALA A 167 -15.35 21.53 -4.41
CA ALA A 167 -16.28 22.66 -4.53
C ALA A 167 -15.73 23.93 -3.89
N ARG A 168 -16.18 25.09 -4.38
CA ARG A 168 -15.87 26.42 -3.85
C ARG A 168 -17.13 27.24 -3.71
#